data_AF-A0A286A1E8-F1
#
_entry.id   AF-A0A286A1E8-F1
#
_cell.length_a   1.000
_cell.length_b   1.000
_cell.length_c   1.000
_cell.angle_alpha   90.00
_cell.angle_beta   90.00
_cell.angle_gamma   90.00
#
_symmetry.space_group_name_H-M   'P 1'
#
loop_
_entity.id
_entity.type
_entity.pdbx_description
1 polymer ?
#
loop_
_entity_poly.entity_id
_entity_poly.type
_entity_poly.pdbx_seq_one_letter_code
_entity_poly.pdbx_strand_id
1 'polypeptide(L)'
;MKYWYLVAFATLFWACSESNMAGGTSEEAEGIVAIKDREVAGVTQKGPFLVGSSVTIQELDGKTLIQTGRSFKTSVKTNLGDFAVKNVNLASQYALLEVNGYFRNEVTGKNSEGMISLNALTDLTNRNNVNVNVLTHLETDRVLNLVQKQGMSFADAKKQAESEIFSSFGFTKDWQSPEDMNILSGENSDVLFALSVLMLGNDSVADFSERLALAARSFAENGEWHGPEKGEVADWAYQLESEEYKKDVEHTILSKIWDNVESWNLRDGSPLFFAPYIDGLLYVFWINEYNLGLCDKNHSGEMRKNTNPYSKYYDKEFVCYYNNESRCTDDGIGCRWLLAE
;
A
#
# COMPACT_ATOMS: atom_id res chain seq x y z
N MET A 1 45.28 72.08 32.77
CA MET A 1 45.88 71.61 31.51
C MET A 1 45.19 70.32 31.09
N LYS A 2 44.68 70.30 29.85
CA LYS A 2 44.33 69.14 28.99
C LYS A 2 43.09 68.27 29.34
N TYR A 3 42.09 68.48 28.46
CA TYR A 3 40.89 67.74 28.05
C TYR A 3 40.87 66.20 28.15
N TRP A 4 39.65 65.64 28.32
CA TRP A 4 39.15 64.62 27.40
C TRP A 4 37.61 64.62 27.24
N TYR A 5 37.19 64.36 26.00
CA TYR A 5 35.83 64.35 25.45
C TYR A 5 35.23 62.94 25.45
N LEU A 6 33.88 62.85 25.41
CA LEU A 6 33.06 61.80 24.74
C LEU A 6 31.58 62.22 24.88
N VAL A 7 31.02 63.01 23.95
CA VAL A 7 30.22 62.61 22.76
C VAL A 7 29.00 61.74 23.08
N ALA A 8 27.84 62.38 23.06
CA ALA A 8 26.51 61.79 23.13
C ALA A 8 26.00 61.39 21.74
N PHE A 9 25.45 60.18 21.61
CA PHE A 9 24.75 59.74 20.41
C PHE A 9 23.26 60.08 20.53
N ALA A 10 22.81 61.00 19.68
CA ALA A 10 21.40 61.34 19.48
C ALA A 10 20.81 60.39 18.42
N THR A 11 19.80 59.62 18.78
CA THR A 11 18.98 58.85 17.82
C THR A 11 17.82 59.72 17.34
N LEU A 12 17.85 60.07 16.06
CA LEU A 12 16.73 60.71 15.35
C LEU A 12 15.79 59.64 14.79
N PHE A 13 14.50 59.91 15.00
CA PHE A 13 13.35 59.23 14.42
C PHE A 13 13.39 59.18 12.89
N TRP A 14 12.92 58.07 12.32
CA TRP A 14 12.10 58.17 11.13
C TRP A 14 10.92 57.19 11.18
N ALA A 15 9.75 57.72 10.86
CA ALA A 15 8.46 57.08 10.81
C ALA A 15 8.09 56.75 9.36
N CYS A 16 7.45 55.59 9.15
CA CYS A 16 6.55 55.26 8.02
C CYS A 16 5.55 54.24 8.60
N SER A 17 4.35 54.66 9.02
CA SER A 17 3.08 54.71 8.27
C SER A 17 2.55 53.35 7.81
N GLU A 18 1.36 53.04 8.31
CA GLU A 18 0.59 51.80 8.24
C GLU A 18 0.43 51.20 6.83
N SER A 19 0.59 49.88 6.75
CA SER A 19 -0.25 49.05 5.89
C SER A 19 -0.69 47.83 6.71
N ASN A 20 -1.98 47.76 7.02
CA ASN A 20 -2.62 46.58 7.57
C ASN A 20 -2.58 45.48 6.49
N MET A 21 -1.54 44.66 6.51
CA MET A 21 -1.59 43.35 5.87
C MET A 21 -1.99 42.35 6.95
N ALA A 22 -3.30 42.12 7.02
CA ALA A 22 -3.84 40.88 7.53
C ALA A 22 -3.32 39.76 6.62
N GLY A 23 -2.14 39.24 6.95
CA GLY A 23 -1.65 37.97 6.46
C GLY A 23 -2.49 36.88 7.11
N GLY A 24 -3.66 36.64 6.54
CA GLY A 24 -4.38 35.40 6.79
C GLY A 24 -3.52 34.27 6.26
N THR A 25 -2.82 33.57 7.15
CA THR A 25 -2.56 32.16 6.94
C THR A 25 -3.94 31.51 6.91
N SER A 26 -4.43 31.19 5.72
CA SER A 26 -5.51 30.22 5.60
C SER A 26 -4.94 28.88 6.05
N GLU A 27 -4.90 28.67 7.36
CA GLU A 27 -5.29 27.37 7.88
C GLU A 27 -6.70 27.18 7.34
N GLU A 28 -6.83 26.48 6.21
CA GLU A 28 -8.10 25.85 5.87
C GLU A 28 -8.40 24.94 7.05
N ALA A 29 -9.19 25.43 7.99
CA ALA A 29 -9.73 24.61 9.06
C ALA A 29 -10.43 23.45 8.36
N GLU A 30 -9.90 22.24 8.48
CA GLU A 30 -10.58 21.00 8.12
C GLU A 30 -11.89 20.94 8.91
N GLY A 31 -12.92 21.55 8.35
CA GLY A 31 -14.24 21.58 8.93
C GLY A 31 -14.89 20.22 8.76
N ILE A 32 -15.73 19.84 9.71
CA ILE A 32 -16.58 18.65 9.56
C ILE A 32 -17.58 18.95 8.43
N VAL A 33 -17.54 18.15 7.36
CA VAL A 33 -18.42 18.29 6.20
C VAL A 33 -19.47 17.19 6.23
N ALA A 34 -20.75 17.57 6.27
CA ALA A 34 -21.83 16.58 6.16
C ALA A 34 -22.00 16.11 4.71
N ILE A 35 -22.12 14.80 4.50
CA ILE A 35 -22.43 14.19 3.21
C ILE A 35 -23.94 14.05 3.08
N LYS A 36 -24.53 14.53 1.98
CA LYS A 36 -25.98 14.48 1.73
C LYS A 36 -26.29 13.85 0.39
N ASP A 37 -27.25 12.92 0.40
CA ASP A 37 -27.81 12.24 -0.78
C ASP A 37 -26.75 11.77 -1.80
N ARG A 38 -25.60 11.32 -1.30
CA ARG A 38 -24.45 10.91 -2.13
C ARG A 38 -24.63 9.47 -2.59
N GLU A 39 -24.25 9.17 -3.83
CA GLU A 39 -23.96 7.81 -4.25
C GLU A 39 -22.49 7.51 -3.94
N VAL A 40 -22.24 6.47 -3.17
CA VAL A 40 -20.89 5.95 -2.89
C VAL A 40 -20.77 4.60 -3.59
N ALA A 41 -19.75 4.48 -4.44
CA ALA A 41 -19.48 3.29 -5.23
C ALA A 41 -17.99 2.93 -5.16
N GLY A 42 -17.61 1.81 -5.76
CA GLY A 42 -16.21 1.39 -5.86
C GLY A 42 -16.11 -0.09 -6.15
N VAL A 43 -14.90 -0.61 -6.16
CA VAL A 43 -14.60 -2.04 -6.29
C VAL A 43 -13.98 -2.62 -5.03
N THR A 44 -14.22 -3.90 -4.79
CA THR A 44 -13.67 -4.65 -3.66
C THR A 44 -12.72 -5.73 -4.18
N GLN A 45 -11.43 -5.63 -3.87
CA GLN A 45 -10.37 -6.34 -4.59
C GLN A 45 -9.21 -6.80 -3.69
N LYS A 46 -9.18 -8.12 -3.42
CA LYS A 46 -7.96 -8.91 -3.21
C LYS A 46 -7.57 -9.46 -4.59
N GLY A 47 -8.28 -10.50 -5.03
CA GLY A 47 -8.93 -10.47 -6.34
C GLY A 47 -10.38 -9.98 -6.16
N PRO A 48 -11.17 -9.84 -7.24
CA PRO A 48 -12.58 -9.43 -7.11
C PRO A 48 -13.33 -10.26 -6.08
N PHE A 49 -13.97 -9.59 -5.13
CA PHE A 49 -14.91 -10.27 -4.22
C PHE A 49 -16.10 -10.79 -5.03
N LEU A 50 -16.66 -11.93 -4.61
CA LEU A 50 -17.74 -12.56 -5.33
C LEU A 50 -19.05 -11.78 -5.17
N VAL A 51 -19.91 -11.85 -6.19
CA VAL A 51 -21.26 -11.27 -6.16
C VAL A 51 -22.00 -11.75 -4.91
N GLY A 52 -22.62 -10.81 -4.20
CA GLY A 52 -23.31 -11.08 -2.94
C GLY A 52 -22.46 -10.92 -1.67
N SER A 53 -21.13 -10.74 -1.79
CA SER A 53 -20.28 -10.35 -0.65
C SER A 53 -20.81 -9.08 0.00
N SER A 54 -20.78 -9.01 1.32
CA SER A 54 -21.36 -7.91 2.10
C SER A 54 -20.46 -6.69 2.06
N VAL A 55 -21.04 -5.51 1.81
CA VAL A 55 -20.33 -4.22 1.91
C VAL A 55 -21.08 -3.33 2.90
N THR A 56 -20.38 -2.77 3.87
CA THR A 56 -20.92 -1.87 4.90
C THR A 56 -20.15 -0.55 4.89
N ILE A 57 -20.84 0.57 4.74
CA ILE A 57 -20.28 1.92 4.92
C ILE A 57 -20.68 2.41 6.30
N GLN A 58 -19.73 2.67 7.18
CA GLN A 58 -19.95 3.10 8.56
C GLN A 58 -19.57 4.57 8.71
N GLU A 59 -20.46 5.38 9.29
CA GLU A 59 -20.19 6.76 9.63
C GLU A 59 -19.18 6.84 10.79
N LEU A 60 -18.21 7.73 10.66
CA LEU A 60 -17.28 8.06 11.73
C LEU A 60 -17.52 9.48 12.23
N ASP A 61 -17.28 9.70 13.52
CA ASP A 61 -17.35 11.01 14.13
C ASP A 61 -16.26 11.93 13.56
N GLY A 62 -16.65 13.16 13.21
CA GLY A 62 -15.79 14.12 12.50
C GLY A 62 -14.59 14.63 13.29
N LYS A 63 -14.47 14.31 14.59
CA LYS A 63 -13.32 14.70 15.42
C LYS A 63 -12.51 13.50 15.89
N THR A 64 -13.19 12.43 16.26
CA THR A 64 -12.58 11.27 16.92
C THR A 64 -12.38 10.08 16.00
N LEU A 65 -13.00 10.08 14.81
CA LEU A 65 -13.08 8.92 13.92
C LEU A 65 -13.70 7.66 14.57
N ILE A 66 -14.42 7.82 15.67
CA ILE A 66 -15.13 6.71 16.32
C ILE A 66 -16.44 6.48 15.56
N GLN A 67 -16.78 5.20 15.37
CA GLN A 67 -18.04 4.82 14.73
C GLN A 67 -19.24 5.36 15.49
N THR A 68 -20.17 6.01 14.77
CA THR A 68 -21.38 6.60 15.38
C THR A 68 -22.52 5.59 15.54
N GLY A 69 -22.41 4.42 14.89
CA GLY A 69 -23.45 3.42 14.76
C GLY A 69 -24.36 3.59 13.53
N ARG A 70 -24.28 4.72 12.81
CA ARG A 70 -24.94 4.88 11.51
C ARG A 70 -24.16 4.09 10.47
N SER A 71 -24.87 3.21 9.75
CA SER A 71 -24.26 2.44 8.66
C SER A 71 -25.23 2.23 7.50
N PHE A 72 -24.66 2.01 6.32
CA PHE A 72 -25.36 1.66 5.09
C PHE A 72 -24.82 0.33 4.59
N LYS A 73 -25.70 -0.58 4.23
CA LYS A 73 -25.32 -1.91 3.74
C LYS A 73 -25.70 -2.09 2.29
N THR A 74 -24.83 -2.76 1.55
CA THR A 74 -25.08 -3.24 0.20
C THR A 74 -24.34 -4.56 0.00
N SER A 75 -24.28 -5.01 -1.24
CA SER A 75 -23.50 -6.16 -1.62
C SER A 75 -22.72 -5.86 -2.88
N VAL A 76 -21.67 -6.64 -3.12
CA VAL A 76 -21.03 -6.72 -4.44
C VAL A 76 -22.06 -7.12 -5.49
N LYS A 77 -22.05 -6.42 -6.63
CA LYS A 77 -23.04 -6.50 -7.71
C LYS A 77 -22.52 -7.17 -8.97
N THR A 78 -21.20 -7.17 -9.19
CA THR A 78 -20.58 -7.68 -10.42
C THR A 78 -19.46 -8.66 -10.10
N ASN A 79 -19.01 -9.38 -11.12
CA ASN A 79 -17.85 -10.26 -11.08
C ASN A 79 -16.50 -9.50 -11.02
N LEU A 80 -16.51 -8.17 -11.16
CA LEU A 80 -15.35 -7.28 -11.01
C LEU A 80 -15.20 -6.76 -9.57
N GLY A 81 -16.17 -7.04 -8.69
CA GLY A 81 -16.17 -6.59 -7.31
C GLY A 81 -16.90 -5.26 -7.08
N ASP A 82 -17.65 -4.76 -8.08
CA ASP A 82 -18.32 -3.46 -7.98
C ASP A 82 -19.41 -3.45 -6.91
N PHE A 83 -19.52 -2.36 -6.16
CA PHE A 83 -20.64 -2.06 -5.28
C PHE A 83 -21.11 -0.62 -5.48
N ALA A 84 -22.36 -0.36 -5.07
CA ALA A 84 -22.89 0.99 -5.00
C ALA A 84 -23.96 1.09 -3.89
N VAL A 85 -24.01 2.25 -3.26
CA VAL A 85 -25.02 2.67 -2.28
C VAL A 85 -25.49 4.07 -2.63
N LYS A 86 -26.80 4.24 -2.83
CA LYS A 86 -27.42 5.54 -3.09
C LYS A 86 -27.94 6.17 -1.81
N ASN A 87 -28.12 7.49 -1.83
CA ASN A 87 -28.73 8.27 -0.74
C ASN A 87 -27.95 8.15 0.59
N VAL A 88 -26.62 8.08 0.51
CA VAL A 88 -25.74 8.10 1.69
C VAL A 88 -25.80 9.49 2.32
N ASN A 89 -26.15 9.51 3.60
CA ASN A 89 -26.30 10.72 4.39
C ASN A 89 -25.50 10.58 5.70
N LEU A 90 -24.44 11.37 5.84
CA LEU A 90 -23.50 11.33 6.97
C LEU A 90 -23.34 12.73 7.59
N ALA A 91 -23.21 12.78 8.90
CA ALA A 91 -22.93 14.00 9.67
C ALA A 91 -21.47 14.47 9.52
N SER A 92 -20.56 13.58 9.12
CA SER A 92 -19.16 13.85 8.78
C SER A 92 -18.78 13.17 7.47
N GLN A 93 -17.72 13.66 6.84
CA GLN A 93 -17.13 13.16 5.61
C GLN A 93 -16.40 11.82 5.80
N TYR A 94 -16.03 11.47 7.03
CA TYR A 94 -15.23 10.29 7.30
C TYR A 94 -16.10 9.03 7.36
N ALA A 95 -15.67 8.00 6.65
CA ALA A 95 -16.35 6.72 6.60
C ALA A 95 -15.36 5.54 6.65
N LEU A 96 -15.80 4.45 7.26
CA LEU A 96 -15.11 3.15 7.21
C LEU A 96 -15.92 2.18 6.36
N LEU A 97 -15.30 1.66 5.30
CA LEU A 97 -15.88 0.66 4.42
C LEU A 97 -15.41 -0.74 4.81
N GLU A 98 -16.36 -1.54 5.27
CA GLU A 98 -16.37 -3.00 5.49
C GLU A 98 -16.63 -3.82 4.22
N VAL A 99 -15.71 -4.60 3.64
CA VAL A 99 -16.12 -5.74 2.76
C VAL A 99 -15.86 -7.08 3.44
N ASN A 100 -16.84 -7.98 3.41
CA ASN A 100 -16.72 -9.34 3.90
C ASN A 100 -17.28 -10.35 2.88
N GLY A 101 -16.48 -11.34 2.50
CA GLY A 101 -16.92 -12.39 1.60
C GLY A 101 -15.80 -13.23 1.01
N TYR A 102 -16.19 -14.11 0.09
CA TYR A 102 -15.26 -14.89 -0.72
C TYR A 102 -14.67 -14.02 -1.84
N PHE A 103 -13.47 -14.35 -2.30
CA PHE A 103 -12.75 -13.63 -3.34
C PHE A 103 -12.20 -14.59 -4.39
N ARG A 104 -11.84 -14.08 -5.56
CA ARG A 104 -11.06 -14.84 -6.54
C ARG A 104 -9.59 -14.85 -6.14
N ASN A 105 -9.05 -16.03 -5.93
CA ASN A 105 -7.68 -16.24 -5.48
C ASN A 105 -6.73 -16.30 -6.68
N GLU A 106 -5.86 -15.31 -6.81
CA GLU A 106 -4.90 -15.13 -7.92
C GLU A 106 -3.94 -16.32 -8.05
N VAL A 107 -3.51 -16.87 -6.91
CA VAL A 107 -2.49 -17.93 -6.83
C VAL A 107 -3.04 -19.29 -7.29
N THR A 108 -4.29 -19.58 -6.97
CA THR A 108 -4.93 -20.86 -7.30
C THR A 108 -5.84 -20.80 -8.54
N GLY A 109 -6.21 -19.60 -8.98
CA GLY A 109 -7.18 -19.37 -10.05
C GLY A 109 -8.64 -19.67 -9.67
N LYS A 110 -8.90 -20.11 -8.44
CA LYS A 110 -10.23 -20.52 -7.96
C LYS A 110 -10.85 -19.48 -7.03
N ASN A 111 -12.11 -19.70 -6.66
CA ASN A 111 -12.68 -18.97 -5.53
C ASN A 111 -11.99 -19.39 -4.23
N SER A 112 -11.85 -18.46 -3.29
CA SER A 112 -11.28 -18.72 -1.98
C SER A 112 -12.07 -19.77 -1.21
N GLU A 113 -11.37 -20.57 -0.41
CA GLU A 113 -12.00 -21.60 0.45
C GLU A 113 -12.60 -21.02 1.74
N GLY A 114 -12.30 -19.77 2.03
CA GLY A 114 -12.80 -19.02 3.19
C GLY A 114 -13.14 -17.57 2.83
N MET A 115 -13.93 -16.94 3.70
CA MET A 115 -14.21 -15.51 3.63
C MET A 115 -13.11 -14.73 4.34
N ILE A 116 -12.85 -13.51 3.85
CA ILE A 116 -11.99 -12.52 4.52
C ILE A 116 -12.77 -11.23 4.70
N SER A 117 -12.26 -10.35 5.57
CA SER A 117 -12.70 -8.97 5.67
C SER A 117 -11.57 -8.02 5.29
N LEU A 118 -11.87 -7.02 4.46
CA LEU A 118 -10.96 -5.90 4.17
C LEU A 118 -11.64 -4.58 4.49
N ASN A 119 -10.83 -3.60 4.87
CA ASN A 119 -11.30 -2.28 5.33
C ASN A 119 -10.77 -1.18 4.40
N ALA A 120 -11.49 -0.06 4.30
CA ALA A 120 -10.96 1.19 3.78
C ALA A 120 -11.49 2.37 4.61
N LEU A 121 -10.58 3.21 5.11
CA LEU A 121 -10.91 4.39 5.90
C LEU A 121 -10.73 5.65 5.05
N THR A 122 -11.81 6.39 4.80
CA THR A 122 -11.84 7.38 3.71
C THR A 122 -12.45 8.73 4.12
N ASP A 123 -12.08 9.79 3.39
CA ASP A 123 -12.72 11.10 3.42
C ASP A 123 -13.53 11.32 2.14
N LEU A 124 -14.86 11.39 2.28
CA LEU A 124 -15.83 11.51 1.18
C LEU A 124 -16.08 12.95 0.70
N THR A 125 -15.35 13.96 1.19
CA THR A 125 -15.58 15.37 0.84
C THR A 125 -15.54 15.58 -0.68
N ASN A 126 -14.45 15.10 -1.30
CA ASN A 126 -14.17 15.31 -2.73
C ASN A 126 -14.21 14.01 -3.56
N ARG A 127 -14.69 12.90 -3.00
CA ARG A 127 -14.79 11.62 -3.70
C ARG A 127 -16.17 10.98 -3.58
N ASN A 128 -16.50 10.14 -4.55
CA ASN A 128 -17.70 9.30 -4.57
C ASN A 128 -17.36 7.83 -4.89
N ASN A 129 -16.13 7.56 -5.32
CA ASN A 129 -15.60 6.24 -5.54
C ASN A 129 -14.59 5.92 -4.42
N VAL A 130 -14.69 4.74 -3.83
CA VAL A 130 -13.79 4.25 -2.79
C VAL A 130 -13.60 2.75 -3.00
N ASN A 131 -12.41 2.37 -3.46
CA ASN A 131 -12.03 0.98 -3.60
C ASN A 131 -11.59 0.43 -2.24
N VAL A 132 -11.89 -0.85 -2.00
CA VAL A 132 -11.45 -1.58 -0.80
C VAL A 132 -10.51 -2.69 -1.26
N ASN A 133 -9.27 -2.66 -0.79
CA ASN A 133 -8.23 -3.60 -1.17
C ASN A 133 -7.25 -3.90 -0.03
N VAL A 134 -6.19 -4.65 -0.32
CA VAL A 134 -5.20 -5.06 0.69
C VAL A 134 -4.48 -3.85 1.30
N LEU A 135 -4.12 -2.85 0.50
CA LEU A 135 -3.45 -1.64 0.98
C LEU A 135 -4.36 -0.82 1.88
N THR A 136 -5.61 -0.57 1.46
CA THR A 136 -6.58 0.19 2.28
C THR A 136 -6.82 -0.47 3.63
N HIS A 137 -6.75 -1.81 3.68
CA HIS A 137 -6.89 -2.56 4.92
C HIS A 137 -5.67 -2.36 5.83
N LEU A 138 -4.45 -2.50 5.30
CA LEU A 138 -3.21 -2.34 6.05
C LEU A 138 -3.04 -0.93 6.66
N GLU A 139 -3.49 0.11 5.95
CA GLU A 139 -3.37 1.50 6.44
C GLU A 139 -4.42 1.89 7.49
N THR A 140 -5.53 1.16 7.59
CA THR A 140 -6.73 1.62 8.32
C THR A 140 -6.39 1.93 9.78
N ASP A 141 -5.79 0.98 10.48
CA ASP A 141 -5.48 1.12 11.91
C ASP A 141 -4.31 2.09 12.15
N ARG A 142 -3.39 2.21 11.20
CA ARG A 142 -2.31 3.21 11.25
C ARG A 142 -2.86 4.62 11.19
N VAL A 143 -3.79 4.89 10.27
CA VAL A 143 -4.43 6.20 10.15
C VAL A 143 -5.24 6.52 11.40
N LEU A 144 -6.01 5.56 11.93
CA LEU A 144 -6.72 5.74 13.21
C LEU A 144 -5.76 6.08 14.35
N ASN A 145 -4.62 5.40 14.45
CA ASN A 145 -3.61 5.68 15.48
C ASN A 145 -3.03 7.10 15.35
N LEU A 146 -2.62 7.50 14.15
CA LEU A 146 -2.04 8.83 13.87
C LEU A 146 -3.02 9.96 14.21
N VAL A 147 -4.29 9.82 13.84
CA VAL A 147 -5.32 10.83 14.15
C VAL A 147 -5.66 10.82 15.63
N GLN A 148 -6.03 9.66 16.20
CA GLN A 148 -6.60 9.58 17.54
C GLN A 148 -5.58 9.75 18.66
N LYS A 149 -4.35 9.25 18.48
CA LYS A 149 -3.32 9.27 19.52
C LYS A 149 -2.29 10.37 19.32
N GLN A 150 -1.98 10.70 18.07
CA GLN A 150 -0.94 11.67 17.74
C GLN A 150 -1.52 13.03 17.33
N GLY A 151 -2.84 13.11 17.13
CA GLY A 151 -3.54 14.36 16.83
C GLY A 151 -3.26 14.90 15.42
N MET A 152 -2.81 14.05 14.49
CA MET A 152 -2.59 14.44 13.11
C MET A 152 -3.92 14.73 12.38
N SER A 153 -3.86 15.59 11.36
CA SER A 153 -4.96 15.75 10.41
C SER A 153 -5.24 14.42 9.71
N PHE A 154 -6.47 14.23 9.21
CA PHE A 154 -6.79 13.00 8.49
C PHE A 154 -5.93 12.87 7.23
N ALA A 155 -5.78 13.96 6.46
CA ALA A 155 -5.01 13.98 5.23
C ALA A 155 -3.52 13.65 5.44
N ASP A 156 -2.88 14.25 6.45
CA ASP A 156 -1.46 13.97 6.75
C ASP A 156 -1.28 12.55 7.28
N ALA A 157 -2.20 12.08 8.13
CA ALA A 157 -2.19 10.70 8.62
C ALA A 157 -2.30 9.69 7.48
N LYS A 158 -3.17 9.97 6.50
CA LYS A 158 -3.36 9.17 5.28
C LYS A 158 -2.08 9.07 4.47
N LYS A 159 -1.51 10.23 4.11
CA LYS A 159 -0.28 10.32 3.33
C LYS A 159 0.89 9.61 4.02
N GLN A 160 1.01 9.78 5.34
CA GLN A 160 2.05 9.12 6.12
C GLN A 160 1.88 7.59 6.13
N ALA A 161 0.67 7.09 6.43
CA ALA A 161 0.40 5.66 6.48
C ALA A 161 0.64 4.97 5.12
N GLU A 162 0.16 5.58 4.04
CA GLU A 162 0.39 5.10 2.67
C GLU A 162 1.89 5.00 2.38
N SER A 163 2.65 6.07 2.65
CA SER A 163 4.10 6.10 2.41
C SER A 163 4.87 5.07 3.24
N GLU A 164 4.52 4.91 4.51
CA GLU A 164 5.10 3.91 5.43
C GLU A 164 4.89 2.47 4.92
N ILE A 165 3.67 2.17 4.47
CA ILE A 165 3.33 0.85 3.92
C ILE A 165 4.10 0.61 2.63
N PHE A 166 4.04 1.51 1.64
CA PHE A 166 4.79 1.34 0.38
C PHE A 166 6.30 1.19 0.62
N SER A 167 6.86 1.99 1.52
CA SER A 167 8.28 1.91 1.87
C SER A 167 8.66 0.57 2.51
N SER A 168 7.76 -0.02 3.31
CA SER A 168 7.98 -1.33 3.91
C SER A 168 8.04 -2.47 2.91
N PHE A 169 7.51 -2.26 1.69
CA PHE A 169 7.67 -3.18 0.56
C PHE A 169 8.83 -2.78 -0.38
N GLY A 170 9.57 -1.72 -0.07
CA GLY A 170 10.65 -1.19 -0.89
C GLY A 170 10.18 -0.33 -2.08
N PHE A 171 8.92 0.13 -2.07
CA PHE A 171 8.35 0.89 -3.18
C PHE A 171 8.52 2.39 -2.94
N THR A 172 9.49 3.00 -3.62
CA THR A 172 10.00 4.35 -3.27
C THR A 172 9.48 5.50 -4.14
N LYS A 173 8.48 5.27 -4.98
CA LYS A 173 7.84 6.31 -5.81
C LYS A 173 6.57 6.83 -5.15
N ASP A 174 6.12 8.00 -5.59
CA ASP A 174 4.79 8.50 -5.24
C ASP A 174 3.73 7.68 -5.98
N TRP A 175 2.90 6.98 -5.22
CA TRP A 175 1.78 6.19 -5.73
C TRP A 175 0.48 6.97 -5.57
N GLN A 176 -0.53 6.63 -6.38
CA GLN A 176 -1.89 7.10 -6.13
C GLN A 176 -2.41 6.56 -4.78
N SER A 177 -3.45 7.18 -4.23
CA SER A 177 -4.06 6.69 -3.00
C SER A 177 -4.64 5.28 -3.21
N PRO A 178 -4.48 4.34 -2.25
CA PRO A 178 -5.00 2.98 -2.37
C PRO A 178 -6.49 2.90 -2.69
N GLU A 179 -7.28 3.89 -2.28
CA GLU A 179 -8.73 3.96 -2.47
C GLU A 179 -9.11 4.24 -3.94
N ASP A 180 -8.17 4.71 -4.75
CA ASP A 180 -8.32 4.96 -6.19
C ASP A 180 -7.74 3.80 -7.05
N MET A 181 -6.98 2.89 -6.43
CA MET A 181 -6.35 1.77 -7.14
C MET A 181 -7.33 0.67 -7.51
N ASN A 182 -7.16 0.08 -8.69
CA ASN A 182 -7.92 -1.09 -9.14
C ASN A 182 -6.97 -2.17 -9.67
N ILE A 183 -7.06 -3.38 -9.12
CA ILE A 183 -6.14 -4.48 -9.45
C ILE A 183 -6.25 -4.94 -10.90
N LEU A 184 -7.39 -4.71 -11.57
CA LEU A 184 -7.65 -5.17 -12.93
C LEU A 184 -7.48 -4.08 -14.00
N SER A 185 -7.15 -2.84 -13.63
CA SER A 185 -6.85 -1.75 -14.58
C SER A 185 -6.40 -0.47 -13.91
N GLY A 186 -5.86 0.41 -14.74
CA GLY A 186 -5.54 1.77 -14.36
C GLY A 186 -4.08 1.87 -13.97
N GLU A 187 -3.69 3.10 -13.64
CA GLU A 187 -2.36 3.37 -13.12
C GLU A 187 -2.10 2.54 -11.87
N ASN A 188 -0.85 2.17 -11.60
CA ASN A 188 -0.40 1.44 -10.41
C ASN A 188 -1.15 0.13 -10.09
N SER A 189 -1.90 -0.44 -11.05
CA SER A 189 -2.56 -1.74 -10.92
C SER A 189 -1.56 -2.87 -10.68
N ASP A 190 -0.38 -2.81 -11.33
CA ASP A 190 0.75 -3.72 -11.10
C ASP A 190 1.24 -3.73 -9.65
N VAL A 191 1.29 -2.56 -9.00
CA VAL A 191 1.76 -2.42 -7.60
C VAL A 191 0.77 -3.08 -6.66
N LEU A 192 -0.52 -2.76 -6.83
CA LEU A 192 -1.58 -3.39 -6.04
C LEU A 192 -1.61 -4.90 -6.27
N PHE A 193 -1.40 -5.34 -7.51
CA PHE A 193 -1.33 -6.77 -7.84
C PHE A 193 -0.14 -7.47 -7.18
N ALA A 194 1.06 -6.90 -7.27
CA ALA A 194 2.25 -7.42 -6.61
C ALA A 194 2.03 -7.58 -5.10
N LEU A 195 1.50 -6.56 -4.43
CA LEU A 195 1.16 -6.60 -3.00
C LEU A 195 0.11 -7.66 -2.68
N SER A 196 -0.92 -7.75 -3.52
CA SER A 196 -1.97 -8.74 -3.38
C SER A 196 -1.40 -10.16 -3.43
N VAL A 197 -0.52 -10.45 -4.39
CA VAL A 197 0.14 -11.75 -4.55
C VAL A 197 1.13 -12.04 -3.43
N LEU A 198 1.94 -11.04 -3.03
CA LEU A 198 2.88 -11.15 -1.93
C LEU A 198 2.18 -11.54 -0.63
N MET A 199 1.16 -10.76 -0.26
CA MET A 199 0.44 -10.98 1.00
C MET A 199 -0.29 -12.32 1.02
N LEU A 200 -0.84 -12.77 -0.12
CA LEU A 200 -1.54 -14.06 -0.21
C LEU A 200 -0.62 -15.25 0.07
N GLY A 201 0.63 -15.21 -0.40
CA GLY A 201 1.52 -16.35 -0.31
C GLY A 201 1.01 -17.57 -1.08
N ASN A 202 1.51 -18.75 -0.71
CA ASN A 202 1.02 -20.04 -1.17
C ASN A 202 0.35 -20.83 -0.03
N ASP A 203 -0.26 -20.09 0.89
CA ASP A 203 -0.79 -20.62 2.16
C ASP A 203 -2.33 -20.67 2.15
N SER A 204 -2.93 -21.14 3.24
CA SER A 204 -4.39 -21.20 3.35
C SER A 204 -5.01 -19.81 3.49
N VAL A 205 -6.32 -19.69 3.24
CA VAL A 205 -7.05 -18.42 3.47
C VAL A 205 -6.99 -18.00 4.95
N ALA A 206 -6.86 -18.95 5.87
CA ALA A 206 -6.71 -18.68 7.30
C ALA A 206 -5.35 -18.04 7.59
N ASP A 207 -4.27 -18.61 7.06
CA ASP A 207 -2.91 -18.09 7.22
C ASP A 207 -2.78 -16.70 6.59
N PHE A 208 -3.39 -16.50 5.42
CA PHE A 208 -3.47 -15.19 4.79
C PHE A 208 -4.19 -14.15 5.67
N SER A 209 -5.31 -14.54 6.29
CA SER A 209 -6.07 -13.65 7.18
C SER A 209 -5.27 -13.28 8.44
N GLU A 210 -4.56 -14.25 9.02
CA GLU A 210 -3.68 -14.01 10.16
C GLU A 210 -2.52 -13.08 9.78
N ARG A 211 -1.87 -13.33 8.64
CA ARG A 211 -0.79 -12.49 8.12
C ARG A 211 -1.24 -11.05 7.91
N LEU A 212 -2.42 -10.82 7.32
CA LEU A 212 -2.98 -9.48 7.18
C LEU A 212 -3.16 -8.80 8.55
N ALA A 213 -3.71 -9.51 9.53
CA ALA A 213 -3.95 -8.97 10.85
C ALA A 213 -2.63 -8.63 11.59
N LEU A 214 -1.61 -9.48 11.48
CA LEU A 214 -0.28 -9.24 12.05
C LEU A 214 0.40 -8.03 11.40
N ALA A 215 0.38 -7.96 10.06
CA ALA A 215 0.95 -6.84 9.32
C ALA A 215 0.24 -5.52 9.66
N ALA A 216 -1.10 -5.49 9.60
CA ALA A 216 -1.89 -4.30 9.95
C ALA A 216 -1.62 -3.82 11.38
N ARG A 217 -1.50 -4.76 12.33
CA ARG A 217 -1.13 -4.44 13.72
C ARG A 217 0.26 -3.84 13.82
N SER A 218 1.25 -4.42 13.14
CA SER A 218 2.63 -3.91 13.14
C SER A 218 2.66 -2.47 12.60
N PHE A 219 2.03 -2.22 11.45
CA PHE A 219 1.91 -0.88 10.89
C PHE A 219 1.23 0.08 11.86
N ALA A 220 0.13 -0.33 12.49
CA ALA A 220 -0.64 0.53 13.39
C ALA A 220 0.17 1.10 14.56
N GLU A 221 1.20 0.39 15.03
CA GLU A 221 2.01 0.80 16.17
C GLU A 221 2.97 1.93 15.80
N ASN A 222 3.80 1.75 14.78
CA ASN A 222 4.87 2.69 14.45
C ASN A 222 5.09 2.94 12.95
N GLY A 223 4.29 2.36 12.06
CA GLY A 223 4.46 2.49 10.61
C GLY A 223 5.46 1.51 10.01
N GLU A 224 5.94 0.54 10.79
CA GLU A 224 6.89 -0.47 10.31
C GLU A 224 6.26 -1.86 10.37
N TRP A 225 6.57 -2.70 9.39
CA TRP A 225 6.19 -4.11 9.40
C TRP A 225 7.35 -4.97 9.92
N HIS A 226 7.11 -5.61 11.06
CA HIS A 226 7.99 -6.55 11.74
C HIS A 226 7.24 -7.85 12.00
N GLY A 227 7.94 -8.97 11.90
CA GLY A 227 7.39 -10.27 12.30
C GLY A 227 7.91 -11.42 11.45
N PRO A 228 7.74 -12.67 11.92
CA PRO A 228 8.12 -13.84 11.16
C PRO A 228 7.40 -13.96 9.82
N GLU A 229 6.13 -13.52 9.77
CA GLU A 229 5.30 -13.56 8.56
C GLU A 229 5.86 -12.69 7.43
N LYS A 230 6.64 -11.64 7.74
CA LYS A 230 7.33 -10.84 6.74
C LYS A 230 8.46 -11.62 6.06
N GLY A 231 9.20 -12.43 6.83
CA GLY A 231 10.21 -13.34 6.30
C GLY A 231 9.62 -14.42 5.39
N GLU A 232 8.44 -14.95 5.74
CA GLU A 232 7.71 -15.89 4.88
C GLU A 232 7.28 -15.25 3.55
N VAL A 233 6.83 -13.99 3.59
CA VAL A 233 6.46 -13.25 2.39
C VAL A 233 7.69 -12.96 1.52
N ALA A 234 8.85 -12.70 2.13
CA ALA A 234 10.11 -12.56 1.40
C ALA A 234 10.55 -13.88 0.73
N ASP A 235 10.39 -15.01 1.42
CA ASP A 235 10.64 -16.33 0.84
C ASP A 235 9.72 -16.62 -0.35
N TRP A 236 8.44 -16.25 -0.24
CA TRP A 236 7.50 -16.37 -1.34
C TRP A 236 7.88 -15.50 -2.53
N ALA A 237 8.24 -14.24 -2.29
CA ALA A 237 8.71 -13.32 -3.32
C ALA A 237 9.95 -13.85 -4.05
N TYR A 238 10.92 -14.39 -3.32
CA TYR A 238 12.10 -15.03 -3.89
C TYR A 238 11.72 -16.28 -4.73
N GLN A 239 10.76 -17.09 -4.29
CA GLN A 239 10.30 -18.25 -5.06
C GLN A 239 9.60 -17.87 -6.37
N LEU A 240 8.79 -16.80 -6.35
CA LEU A 240 8.14 -16.27 -7.54
C LEU A 240 9.16 -15.86 -8.61
N GLU A 241 10.23 -15.18 -8.20
CA GLU A 241 11.22 -14.57 -9.10
C GLU A 241 12.31 -15.58 -9.53
N SER A 242 12.81 -16.40 -8.62
CA SER A 242 13.95 -17.29 -8.89
C SER A 242 13.66 -18.44 -9.86
N GLU A 243 12.39 -18.78 -10.12
CA GLU A 243 12.04 -19.82 -11.09
C GLU A 243 12.31 -19.41 -12.55
N GLU A 244 12.33 -18.12 -12.87
CA GLU A 244 12.62 -17.62 -14.21
C GLU A 244 14.00 -18.09 -14.72
N TYR A 245 14.94 -18.30 -13.79
CA TYR A 245 16.33 -18.60 -14.10
C TYR A 245 16.65 -20.11 -14.08
N LYS A 246 15.67 -20.97 -13.81
CA LYS A 246 15.84 -22.42 -13.86
C LYS A 246 15.71 -22.90 -15.30
N LYS A 247 16.71 -23.67 -15.78
CA LYS A 247 16.61 -24.36 -17.07
C LYS A 247 15.38 -25.28 -17.05
N ASP A 248 14.64 -25.31 -18.16
CA ASP A 248 13.48 -26.18 -18.42
C ASP A 248 12.16 -25.82 -17.70
N VAL A 249 11.98 -24.57 -17.25
CA VAL A 249 10.68 -24.08 -16.77
C VAL A 249 9.88 -23.46 -17.94
N GLU A 250 8.84 -24.17 -18.40
CA GLU A 250 7.93 -23.68 -19.45
C GLU A 250 7.00 -22.56 -18.93
N HIS A 251 6.63 -22.62 -17.64
CA HIS A 251 5.79 -21.65 -16.94
C HIS A 251 6.28 -21.43 -15.50
N THR A 252 6.80 -20.23 -15.19
CA THR A 252 7.14 -19.80 -13.82
C THR A 252 5.89 -19.73 -12.95
N ILE A 253 6.03 -19.77 -11.61
CA ILE A 253 4.87 -19.53 -10.71
C ILE A 253 4.16 -18.23 -11.08
N LEU A 254 4.88 -17.11 -11.26
CA LEU A 254 4.26 -15.83 -11.58
C LEU A 254 3.48 -15.87 -12.91
N SER A 255 3.99 -16.56 -13.93
CA SER A 255 3.25 -16.75 -15.19
C SER A 255 1.96 -17.55 -15.00
N LYS A 256 1.96 -18.57 -14.13
CA LYS A 256 0.75 -19.34 -13.79
C LYS A 256 -0.27 -18.48 -13.04
N ILE A 257 0.19 -17.56 -12.19
CA ILE A 257 -0.69 -16.59 -11.51
C ILE A 257 -1.34 -15.67 -12.55
N TRP A 258 -0.61 -15.22 -13.57
CA TRP A 258 -1.21 -14.46 -14.66
C TRP A 258 -2.23 -15.29 -15.44
N ASP A 259 -1.89 -16.52 -15.84
CA ASP A 259 -2.80 -17.43 -16.53
C ASP A 259 -4.09 -17.66 -15.72
N ASN A 260 -3.97 -17.80 -14.40
CA ASN A 260 -5.10 -17.91 -13.47
C ASN A 260 -6.00 -16.68 -13.54
N VAL A 261 -5.45 -15.47 -13.48
CA VAL A 261 -6.21 -14.22 -13.52
C VAL A 261 -6.86 -14.02 -14.89
N GLU A 262 -6.15 -14.32 -15.97
CA GLU A 262 -6.69 -14.28 -17.33
C GLU A 262 -7.85 -15.26 -17.52
N SER A 263 -7.74 -16.47 -16.95
CA SER A 263 -8.78 -17.51 -17.04
C SER A 263 -10.13 -17.08 -16.45
N TRP A 264 -10.16 -16.04 -15.62
CA TRP A 264 -11.42 -15.52 -15.06
C TRP A 264 -12.28 -14.82 -16.11
N ASN A 265 -11.73 -14.45 -17.27
CA ASN A 265 -12.44 -13.85 -18.39
C ASN A 265 -13.35 -12.67 -17.96
N LEU A 266 -12.82 -11.80 -17.10
CA LEU A 266 -13.61 -10.72 -16.49
C LEU A 266 -13.74 -9.48 -17.37
N ARG A 267 -12.91 -9.35 -18.41
CA ARG A 267 -12.87 -8.20 -19.32
C ARG A 267 -12.51 -8.66 -20.72
N ASP A 268 -12.87 -7.83 -21.70
CA ASP A 268 -12.37 -7.97 -23.07
C ASP A 268 -10.90 -7.53 -23.11
N GLY A 269 -10.01 -8.50 -23.36
CA GLY A 269 -8.55 -8.30 -23.37
C GLY A 269 -7.87 -8.72 -22.06
N SER A 270 -6.59 -9.08 -22.16
CA SER A 270 -5.75 -9.41 -21.01
C SER A 270 -5.66 -8.20 -20.06
N PRO A 271 -5.72 -8.41 -18.73
CA PRO A 271 -5.40 -7.34 -17.80
C PRO A 271 -3.98 -6.84 -18.12
N LEU A 272 -3.85 -5.53 -18.23
CA LEU A 272 -2.59 -4.88 -18.60
C LEU A 272 -1.62 -4.94 -17.42
N PHE A 273 -1.07 -6.11 -17.15
CA PHE A 273 0.02 -6.27 -16.20
C PHE A 273 1.34 -6.23 -16.95
N PHE A 274 2.27 -5.36 -16.53
CA PHE A 274 3.61 -5.36 -17.09
C PHE A 274 4.53 -6.26 -16.27
N ALA A 275 4.63 -7.52 -16.71
CA ALA A 275 5.41 -8.58 -16.09
C ALA A 275 6.80 -8.15 -15.53
N PRO A 276 7.67 -7.50 -16.32
CA PRO A 276 9.01 -7.10 -15.84
C PRO A 276 8.99 -6.12 -14.66
N TYR A 277 7.93 -5.32 -14.54
CA TYR A 277 7.79 -4.38 -13.44
C TYR A 277 7.35 -5.07 -12.14
N ILE A 278 6.45 -6.05 -12.22
CA ILE A 278 6.09 -6.88 -11.05
C ILE A 278 7.33 -7.63 -10.55
N ASP A 279 8.11 -8.24 -11.45
CA ASP A 279 9.36 -8.92 -11.06
C ASP A 279 10.34 -7.99 -10.33
N GLY A 280 10.48 -6.75 -10.80
CA GLY A 280 11.29 -5.72 -10.13
C GLY A 280 10.79 -5.40 -8.71
N LEU A 281 9.47 -5.30 -8.52
CA LEU A 281 8.87 -5.05 -7.19
C LEU A 281 9.10 -6.23 -6.24
N LEU A 282 8.89 -7.46 -6.71
CA LEU A 282 9.14 -8.67 -5.93
C LEU A 282 10.62 -8.78 -5.56
N TYR A 283 11.52 -8.51 -6.52
CA TYR A 283 12.96 -8.54 -6.35
C TYR A 283 13.44 -7.57 -5.26
N VAL A 284 13.06 -6.30 -5.38
CA VAL A 284 13.44 -5.26 -4.41
C VAL A 284 12.94 -5.63 -3.01
N PHE A 285 11.74 -6.18 -2.90
CA PHE A 285 11.21 -6.59 -1.60
C PHE A 285 12.07 -7.67 -0.94
N TRP A 286 12.31 -8.80 -1.61
CA TRP A 286 12.96 -9.94 -0.95
C TRP A 286 14.44 -9.70 -0.66
N ILE A 287 15.17 -8.97 -1.52
CA ILE A 287 16.60 -8.67 -1.27
C ILE A 287 16.78 -7.74 -0.06
N ASN A 288 15.84 -6.83 0.15
CA ASN A 288 15.85 -5.93 1.30
C ASN A 288 15.57 -6.73 2.57
N GLU A 289 14.56 -7.60 2.55
CA GLU A 289 14.24 -8.45 3.69
C GLU A 289 15.33 -9.46 4.04
N TYR A 290 16.11 -9.93 3.06
CA TYR A 290 17.27 -10.80 3.29
C TYR A 290 18.54 -10.03 3.67
N ASN A 291 18.51 -8.69 3.64
CA ASN A 291 19.65 -7.79 3.82
C ASN A 291 20.81 -8.07 2.83
N LEU A 292 20.49 -8.44 1.59
CA LEU A 292 21.48 -8.66 0.55
C LEU A 292 21.89 -7.36 -0.16
N GLY A 293 21.06 -6.32 -0.10
CA GLY A 293 21.27 -5.07 -0.85
C GLY A 293 21.18 -5.24 -2.37
N LEU A 294 21.42 -4.18 -3.12
CA LEU A 294 21.33 -4.21 -4.59
C LEU A 294 22.47 -5.06 -5.20
N CYS A 295 22.11 -5.95 -6.13
CA CYS A 295 23.06 -6.58 -7.03
C CYS A 295 23.22 -5.69 -8.27
N ASP A 296 24.45 -5.28 -8.55
CA ASP A 296 24.81 -4.47 -9.72
C ASP A 296 26.13 -4.95 -10.33
N LYS A 297 26.58 -4.29 -11.41
CA LYS A 297 27.83 -4.62 -12.10
C LYS A 297 29.07 -4.56 -11.20
N ASN A 298 29.11 -3.64 -10.23
CA ASN A 298 30.26 -3.47 -9.33
C ASN A 298 30.29 -4.55 -8.25
N HIS A 299 29.14 -5.13 -7.93
CA HIS A 299 28.98 -6.20 -6.95
C HIS A 299 28.89 -7.60 -7.60
N SER A 300 29.06 -7.72 -8.92
CA SER A 300 29.04 -9.02 -9.62
C SER A 300 30.11 -9.97 -9.06
N GLY A 301 29.69 -11.19 -8.71
CA GLY A 301 30.51 -12.21 -8.06
C GLY A 301 30.64 -12.05 -6.54
N GLU A 302 30.10 -10.99 -5.96
CA GLU A 302 30.02 -10.86 -4.50
C GLU A 302 29.09 -11.93 -3.93
N MET A 303 29.47 -12.48 -2.78
CA MET A 303 28.64 -13.42 -2.02
C MET A 303 28.17 -12.75 -0.74
N ARG A 304 26.87 -12.85 -0.45
CA ARG A 304 26.25 -12.37 0.79
C ARG A 304 25.36 -13.45 1.37
N LYS A 305 25.28 -13.48 2.69
CA LYS A 305 24.39 -14.39 3.42
C LYS A 305 23.07 -13.72 3.69
N ASN A 306 21.98 -14.47 3.54
CA ASN A 306 20.69 -14.05 4.08
C ASN A 306 20.75 -14.01 5.61
N THR A 307 20.54 -12.83 6.19
CA THR A 307 20.59 -12.61 7.64
C THR A 307 19.24 -12.58 8.32
N ASN A 308 18.14 -12.77 7.58
CA ASN A 308 16.78 -12.77 8.13
C ASN A 308 16.51 -14.08 8.89
N PRO A 309 16.37 -14.06 10.23
CA PRO A 309 16.23 -15.26 11.03
C PRO A 309 14.88 -15.98 10.83
N TYR A 310 13.91 -15.33 10.18
CA TYR A 310 12.59 -15.89 9.90
C TYR A 310 12.48 -16.51 8.51
N SER A 311 13.51 -16.35 7.66
CA SER A 311 13.54 -16.94 6.34
C SER A 311 13.93 -18.42 6.39
N LYS A 312 13.29 -19.25 5.56
CA LYS A 312 13.69 -20.64 5.28
C LYS A 312 15.08 -20.73 4.65
N TYR A 313 15.57 -19.63 4.08
CA TYR A 313 16.90 -19.49 3.50
C TYR A 313 17.88 -18.79 4.44
N TYR A 314 17.59 -18.71 5.74
CA TYR A 314 18.53 -18.15 6.73
C TYR A 314 19.91 -18.81 6.67
N ASP A 315 20.97 -17.99 6.74
CA ASP A 315 22.38 -18.38 6.66
C ASP A 315 22.79 -19.04 5.31
N LYS A 316 21.90 -19.05 4.32
CA LYS A 316 22.26 -19.44 2.94
C LYS A 316 23.01 -18.32 2.24
N GLU A 317 23.97 -18.71 1.42
CA GLU A 317 24.77 -17.80 0.61
C GLU A 317 24.10 -17.55 -0.74
N PHE A 318 24.12 -16.29 -1.16
CA PHE A 318 23.67 -15.82 -2.45
C PHE A 318 24.84 -15.16 -3.17
N VAL A 319 24.96 -15.39 -4.48
CA VAL A 319 25.95 -14.77 -5.34
C VAL A 319 25.28 -13.77 -6.27
N CYS A 320 25.80 -12.55 -6.34
CA CYS A 320 25.32 -11.55 -7.28
C CYS A 320 25.84 -11.90 -8.67
N TYR A 321 24.94 -12.21 -9.60
CA TYR A 321 25.26 -12.56 -10.98
C TYR A 321 24.86 -11.45 -11.94
N TYR A 322 25.79 -11.13 -12.84
CA TYR A 322 25.60 -10.19 -13.94
C TYR A 322 25.62 -10.92 -15.28
N ASN A 323 24.58 -10.73 -16.10
CA ASN A 323 24.59 -11.15 -17.50
C ASN A 323 24.99 -9.98 -18.42
N ASN A 324 26.06 -10.17 -19.21
CA ASN A 324 26.58 -9.18 -20.17
C ASN A 324 25.58 -8.78 -21.28
N GLU A 325 24.51 -9.53 -21.50
CA GLU A 325 23.52 -9.26 -22.55
C GLU A 325 22.45 -8.21 -22.15
N SER A 326 22.36 -7.83 -20.87
CA SER A 326 21.38 -6.86 -20.36
C SER A 326 22.06 -5.73 -19.57
N ARG A 327 21.47 -4.53 -19.55
CA ARG A 327 21.94 -3.42 -18.69
C ARG A 327 21.35 -3.60 -17.30
N CYS A 328 22.19 -3.57 -16.26
CA CYS A 328 21.73 -3.52 -14.88
C CYS A 328 21.02 -2.20 -14.59
N THR A 329 19.76 -2.30 -14.21
CA THR A 329 18.92 -1.19 -13.75
C THR A 329 18.69 -1.30 -12.24
N ASP A 330 18.20 -0.23 -11.62
CA ASP A 330 18.04 -0.13 -10.16
C ASP A 330 16.97 -1.10 -9.61
N ASP A 331 16.08 -1.61 -10.47
CA ASP A 331 15.12 -2.70 -10.21
C ASP A 331 15.72 -4.10 -10.45
N GLY A 332 17.04 -4.18 -10.71
CA GLY A 332 17.84 -5.38 -10.88
C GLY A 332 17.70 -6.10 -12.23
N ILE A 333 17.02 -5.53 -13.23
CA ILE A 333 16.95 -6.18 -14.54
C ILE A 333 18.37 -6.35 -15.08
N GLY A 334 18.79 -7.59 -15.37
CA GLY A 334 20.15 -7.93 -15.83
C GLY A 334 21.19 -8.21 -14.74
N CYS A 335 20.90 -7.94 -13.46
CA CYS A 335 21.74 -8.25 -12.30
C CYS A 335 20.90 -8.84 -11.16
N ARG A 336 21.10 -10.12 -10.80
CA ARG A 336 20.28 -10.81 -9.78
C ARG A 336 21.13 -11.54 -8.74
N TRP A 337 20.63 -11.59 -7.52
CA TRP A 337 21.12 -12.50 -6.49
C TRP A 337 20.60 -13.92 -6.74
N LEU A 338 21.51 -14.88 -6.85
CA LEU A 338 21.19 -16.30 -7.04
C LEU A 338 21.66 -17.10 -5.82
N LEU A 339 20.88 -18.09 -5.39
CA LEU A 339 21.29 -18.99 -4.32
C LEU A 339 22.56 -19.75 -4.75
N ALA A 340 23.62 -19.68 -3.95
CA ALA A 340 24.84 -20.45 -4.17
C ALA A 340 24.59 -21.92 -3.79
N GLU A 341 24.75 -22.84 -4.75
CA GLU A 341 24.62 -24.29 -4.54
C GLU A 341 25.76 -24.88 -3.70
#